data_AF-I3UI22-F1
#
_entry.id   AF-I3UI22-F1
#
_cell.length_a   1.000
_cell.length_b   1.000
_cell.length_c   1.000
_cell.angle_alpha   90.00
_cell.angle_beta   90.00
_cell.angle_gamma   90.00
#
_symmetry.space_group_name_H-M   'P 1'
#
loop_
_entity.id
_entity.type
_entity.pdbx_description
1 polymer ?
#
loop_
_entity_poly.entity_id
_entity_poly.type
_entity_poly.pdbx_seq_one_letter_code
_entity_poly.pdbx_strand_id
1 'polypeptide(L)'
;MTTQRHPSNGSPLAKQQGALPGEVSAVPTVLSDEITPQYWVNAETGRYYAARLAMNLFGQWELEQAWGSLSSRRGRRRYVPLASFAQGQAQLQIVAQRRQQRGYTSK
;
A
#
# COMPACT_ATOMS: atom_id res chain seq x y z
N MET A 1 -40.04 2.57 63.21
CA MET A 1 -38.76 1.83 63.17
C MET A 1 -38.40 1.68 61.71
N THR A 2 -37.31 2.19 61.12
CA THR A 2 -36.09 2.90 61.56
C THR A 2 -35.52 3.45 60.24
N THR A 3 -35.61 4.76 60.01
CA THR A 3 -34.50 5.73 59.97
C THR A 3 -33.59 5.68 58.73
N GLN A 4 -33.77 6.69 57.86
CA GLN A 4 -32.79 7.53 57.13
C GLN A 4 -31.71 6.85 56.23
N ARG A 5 -31.17 7.46 55.16
CA ARG A 5 -30.65 8.84 55.00
C ARG A 5 -30.57 9.25 53.54
N HIS A 6 -30.92 10.52 53.30
CA HIS A 6 -30.36 11.36 52.23
C HIS A 6 -28.85 11.57 52.46
N PRO A 7 -28.10 11.86 51.40
CA PRO A 7 -27.40 13.14 51.39
C PRO A 7 -27.57 13.92 50.08
N SER A 8 -27.82 15.20 50.25
CA SER A 8 -27.55 16.29 49.31
C SER A 8 -26.04 16.54 49.20
N ASN A 9 -25.53 16.78 47.98
CA ASN A 9 -24.79 17.99 47.59
C ASN A 9 -23.85 17.75 46.41
N GLY A 10 -23.83 18.73 45.50
CA GLY A 10 -22.64 19.07 44.72
C GLY A 10 -22.74 18.83 43.22
N SER A 11 -23.44 19.72 42.50
CA SER A 11 -22.95 20.06 41.16
C SER A 11 -21.67 20.87 41.32
N PRO A 12 -20.62 20.54 40.55
CA PRO A 12 -20.09 21.57 39.67
C PRO A 12 -19.79 21.04 38.27
N LEU A 13 -20.36 21.72 37.29
CA LEU A 13 -19.75 22.12 36.01
C LEU A 13 -18.40 21.43 35.68
N ALA A 14 -18.44 20.22 35.13
CA ALA A 14 -17.28 19.64 34.46
C ALA A 14 -17.16 20.25 33.07
N LYS A 15 -16.22 21.18 32.92
CA LYS A 15 -15.74 21.71 31.64
C LYS A 15 -15.31 20.53 30.76
N GLN A 16 -16.04 20.28 29.67
CA GLN A 16 -15.51 19.49 28.56
C GLN A 16 -14.37 20.28 27.92
N GLN A 17 -13.14 19.92 28.23
CA GLN A 17 -12.00 20.07 27.34
C GLN A 17 -11.66 18.69 26.81
N GLY A 18 -11.79 18.51 25.51
CA GLY A 18 -11.55 17.24 24.84
C GLY A 18 -11.48 17.39 23.33
N ALA A 19 -10.24 17.52 22.84
CA ALA A 19 -9.77 17.15 21.52
C ALA A 19 -10.34 17.89 20.29
N LEU A 20 -9.47 18.71 19.69
CA LEU A 20 -9.40 18.83 18.23
C LEU A 20 -9.18 17.42 17.64
N PRO A 21 -9.88 17.08 16.55
CA PRO A 21 -9.16 16.43 15.46
C PRO A 21 -9.57 17.07 14.13
N GLY A 22 -8.64 17.82 13.53
CA GLY A 22 -8.62 17.93 12.09
C GLY A 22 -8.40 16.52 11.54
N GLU A 23 -9.38 16.03 10.78
CA GLU A 23 -9.34 14.75 10.08
C GLU A 23 -8.02 14.59 9.32
N VAL A 24 -7.11 13.80 9.86
CA VAL A 24 -6.16 13.07 9.02
C VAL A 24 -6.99 12.03 8.29
N SER A 25 -7.41 12.39 7.08
CA SER A 25 -8.04 11.52 6.09
C SER A 25 -7.38 10.15 6.14
N ALA A 26 -8.10 9.15 6.62
CA ALA A 26 -7.69 7.77 6.61
C ALA A 26 -7.55 7.33 5.15
N VAL A 27 -6.35 7.52 4.58
CA VAL A 27 -5.96 6.82 3.36
C VAL A 27 -6.06 5.34 3.72
N PRO A 28 -6.97 4.57 3.10
CA PRO A 28 -7.18 3.21 3.51
C PRO A 28 -5.88 2.43 3.27
N THR A 29 -5.42 1.71 4.29
CA THR A 29 -4.17 0.91 4.31
C THR A 29 -3.99 -0.01 3.09
N VAL A 30 -5.07 -0.32 2.36
CA VAL A 30 -5.07 -1.08 1.10
C VAL A 30 -4.25 -0.42 -0.01
N LEU A 31 -4.15 0.92 -0.05
CA LEU A 31 -3.35 1.61 -1.07
C LEU A 31 -1.85 1.34 -0.88
N SER A 32 -1.39 1.09 0.34
CA SER A 32 0.04 0.89 0.64
C SER A 32 0.60 -0.41 0.05
N ASP A 33 -0.17 -1.50 0.09
CA ASP A 33 0.24 -2.77 -0.52
C ASP A 33 0.11 -2.74 -2.04
N GLU A 34 -0.89 -2.03 -2.57
CA GLU A 34 -1.10 -1.89 -4.02
C GLU A 34 0.03 -1.10 -4.71
N ILE A 35 0.68 -0.21 -3.97
CA ILE A 35 1.78 0.64 -4.44
C ILE A 35 3.15 -0.03 -4.22
N THR A 36 3.24 -1.02 -3.33
CA THR A 36 4.51 -1.70 -3.02
C THR A 36 4.93 -2.57 -4.20
N PRO A 37 6.11 -2.35 -4.78
CA PRO A 37 6.56 -3.15 -5.91
C PRO A 37 6.87 -4.58 -5.49
N GLN A 38 6.26 -5.52 -6.20
CA GLN A 38 6.69 -6.91 -6.17
C GLN A 38 8.06 -7.00 -6.81
N TYR A 39 9.01 -7.60 -6.08
CA TYR A 39 10.40 -7.69 -6.50
C TYR A 39 10.78 -9.15 -6.72
N TRP A 40 11.48 -9.41 -7.81
CA TRP A 40 12.01 -10.72 -8.12
C TRP A 40 13.48 -10.65 -8.50
N VAL A 41 14.24 -11.64 -8.07
CA VAL A 41 15.67 -11.73 -8.34
C VAL A 41 15.98 -13.06 -8.99
N ASN A 42 16.77 -13.03 -10.06
CA ASN A 42 17.43 -14.21 -10.59
C ASN A 42 18.90 -14.13 -10.16
N ALA A 43 19.29 -14.97 -9.19
CA ALA A 43 20.62 -14.97 -8.60
C ALA A 43 21.70 -15.45 -9.60
N GLU A 44 21.38 -16.41 -10.46
CA GLU A 44 22.29 -16.96 -11.46
C GLU A 44 22.75 -15.91 -12.48
N THR A 45 21.83 -15.05 -12.92
CA THR A 45 22.11 -13.99 -13.90
C THR A 45 22.45 -12.66 -13.25
N GLY A 46 22.34 -12.54 -11.93
CA GLY A 46 22.54 -11.30 -11.19
C GLY A 46 21.59 -10.17 -11.63
N ARG A 47 20.33 -10.51 -11.96
CA ARG A 47 19.33 -9.55 -12.47
C ARG A 47 18.14 -9.45 -11.53
N TYR A 48 17.52 -8.27 -11.54
CA TYR A 48 16.26 -8.04 -10.86
C TYR A 48 15.16 -7.65 -11.84
N TYR A 49 13.93 -7.89 -11.39
CA TYR A 49 12.72 -7.38 -11.97
C TYR A 49 11.82 -6.85 -10.86
N ALA A 50 11.14 -5.74 -11.09
CA ALA A 50 10.18 -5.18 -10.16
C ALA A 50 8.93 -4.75 -10.94
N ALA A 51 7.75 -4.95 -10.36
CA ALA A 51 6.50 -4.47 -10.95
C ALA A 51 5.50 -4.02 -9.89
N ARG A 52 4.74 -2.97 -10.19
CA ARG A 52 3.65 -2.46 -9.35
C ARG A 52 2.55 -1.83 -10.18
N LEU A 53 1.35 -1.79 -9.61
CA LEU A 53 0.28 -0.94 -10.12
C LEU A 53 0.47 0.47 -9.56
N ALA A 54 0.25 1.47 -10.39
CA ALA A 54 0.32 2.86 -10.01
C ALA A 54 -0.72 3.65 -10.78
N MET A 55 -1.22 4.73 -10.18
CA MET A 55 -1.95 5.74 -10.93
C MET A 55 -0.95 6.74 -11.50
N ASN A 56 -1.13 7.10 -12.77
CA ASN A 56 -0.36 8.16 -13.39
C ASN A 56 -0.91 9.54 -12.98
N LEU A 57 -0.25 10.60 -13.46
CA LEU A 57 -0.62 12.00 -13.15
C LEU A 57 -2.01 12.41 -13.65
N PHE A 58 -2.63 11.61 -14.53
CA PHE A 58 -3.97 11.83 -15.07
C PHE A 58 -5.02 10.95 -14.40
N GLY A 59 -4.67 10.24 -13.31
CA GLY A 59 -5.58 9.35 -12.61
C GLY A 59 -5.89 8.05 -13.36
N GLN A 60 -5.10 7.69 -14.37
CA GLN A 60 -5.25 6.43 -15.10
C GLN A 60 -4.34 5.36 -14.50
N TRP A 61 -4.78 4.11 -14.52
CA TRP A 61 -3.98 2.99 -14.05
C TRP A 61 -2.86 2.66 -15.01
N GLU A 62 -1.69 2.36 -14.47
CA GLU A 62 -0.52 1.88 -15.21
C GLU A 62 0.20 0.77 -14.44
N LEU A 63 0.76 -0.17 -15.18
CA LEU A 63 1.71 -1.14 -14.66
C LEU A 63 3.13 -0.60 -14.87
N GLU A 64 3.75 -0.17 -13.78
CA GLU A 64 5.17 0.17 -13.77
C GLU A 64 5.98 -1.13 -13.71
N GLN A 65 6.94 -1.27 -14.62
CA GLN A 65 7.87 -2.40 -14.69
C GLN A 65 9.29 -1.86 -14.73
N ALA A 66 10.15 -2.36 -13.85
CA ALA A 66 11.56 -2.00 -13.80
C ALA A 66 12.43 -3.26 -13.81
N TRP A 67 13.58 -3.19 -14.48
CA TRP A 67 14.52 -4.30 -14.52
C TRP A 67 15.94 -3.81 -14.69
N GLY A 68 16.90 -4.61 -14.25
CA GLY A 68 18.30 -4.24 -14.32
C GLY A 68 19.22 -5.33 -13.83
N SER A 69 20.50 -5.01 -13.83
CA SER A 69 21.50 -5.82 -13.13
C SER A 69 21.54 -5.41 -11.66
N LEU A 70 21.80 -6.36 -10.77
CA LEU A 70 22.03 -6.11 -9.34
C LEU A 70 23.35 -5.37 -9.09
N SER A 71 24.31 -5.44 -10.01
CA SER A 71 25.64 -4.83 -9.88
C SER A 71 25.78 -3.50 -10.62
N SER A 72 24.72 -3.01 -11.27
CA SER A 72 24.78 -1.79 -12.08
C SER A 72 23.53 -0.94 -11.96
N ARG A 73 23.71 0.38 -12.03
CA ARG A 73 22.62 1.36 -12.03
C ARG A 73 21.95 1.55 -13.41
N ARG A 74 22.37 0.81 -14.44
CA ARG A 74 21.87 0.92 -15.82
C ARG A 74 20.57 0.14 -16.08
N GLY A 75 19.66 0.16 -15.11
CA GLY A 75 18.33 -0.43 -15.26
C GLY A 75 17.49 0.29 -16.30
N ARG A 76 16.35 -0.30 -16.64
CA ARG A 76 15.30 0.33 -17.44
C ARG A 76 13.98 0.26 -16.71
N ARG A 77 13.09 1.18 -17.08
CA ARG A 77 11.72 1.23 -16.61
C ARG A 77 10.79 1.37 -17.80
N ARG A 78 9.60 0.77 -17.69
CA ARG A 78 8.51 0.87 -18.65
C ARG A 78 7.20 1.02 -17.91
N TYR A 79 6.33 1.85 -18.44
CA TYR A 79 4.95 2.00 -18.01
C TYR A 79 4.04 1.37 -19.06
N VAL A 80 3.04 0.62 -18.63
CA VAL A 80 2.03 0.02 -19.50
C VAL A 80 0.66 0.54 -19.07
N PRO A 81 -0.03 1.32 -19.91
CA PRO A 81 -1.37 1.78 -19.61
C PRO A 81 -2.34 0.63 -19.37
N LEU A 82 -3.24 0.80 -18.40
CA LEU A 82 -4.27 -0.16 -18.02
C LEU A 82 -5.63 0.53 -18.03
N ALA A 83 -6.66 -0.21 -18.45
CA ALA A 83 -8.04 0.25 -18.43
C ALA A 83 -8.65 0.19 -17.03
N SER A 84 -8.13 -0.68 -16.15
CA SER A 84 -8.64 -0.84 -14.79
C SER A 84 -7.62 -1.48 -13.84
N PHE A 85 -7.87 -1.32 -12.55
CA PHE A 85 -7.11 -2.00 -11.50
C PHE A 85 -7.17 -3.53 -11.63
N ALA A 86 -8.35 -4.10 -11.88
CA ALA A 86 -8.53 -5.54 -12.04
C ALA A 86 -7.72 -6.09 -13.24
N GLN A 87 -7.68 -5.36 -14.35
CA GLN A 87 -6.80 -5.70 -15.47
C GLN A 87 -5.33 -5.65 -15.05
N GLY A 88 -4.96 -4.64 -14.26
CA GLY A 88 -3.63 -4.53 -13.67
C GLY A 88 -3.23 -5.72 -12.82
N GLN A 89 -4.11 -6.16 -11.91
CA GLN A 89 -3.86 -7.32 -11.05
C GLN A 89 -3.64 -8.59 -11.90
N ALA A 90 -4.48 -8.82 -12.91
CA ALA A 90 -4.31 -9.94 -13.82
C ALA A 90 -2.97 -9.88 -14.57
N GLN A 91 -2.57 -8.70 -15.07
CA GLN A 91 -1.27 -8.52 -15.73
C GLN A 91 -0.10 -8.75 -14.77
N LEU A 92 -0.20 -8.29 -13.52
CA LEU A 92 0.83 -8.46 -12.51
C LEU A 92 1.04 -9.95 -12.17
N GLN A 93 -0.04 -10.73 -12.06
CA GLN A 93 0.03 -12.19 -11.88
C GLN A 93 0.71 -12.88 -13.07
N ILE A 94 0.39 -12.48 -14.31
CA ILE A 94 1.05 -12.99 -15.52
C ILE A 94 2.55 -12.65 -15.50
N VAL A 95 2.93 -11.44 -15.08
CA VAL A 95 4.34 -11.05 -14.92
C VAL A 95 5.02 -11.94 -13.89
N ALA A 96 4.42 -12.12 -12.72
CA ALA A 96 4.95 -12.96 -11.64
C ALA A 96 5.22 -14.40 -12.12
N GLN A 97 4.22 -15.02 -12.75
CA GLN A 97 4.35 -16.38 -13.29
C GLN A 97 5.47 -16.48 -14.33
N ARG A 98 5.56 -15.51 -15.26
CA ARG A 98 6.63 -15.45 -16.26
C ARG A 98 8.01 -15.23 -15.64
N ARG A 99 8.11 -14.52 -14.50
CA ARG A 99 9.38 -14.34 -13.77
C ARG A 99 9.81 -15.65 -13.12
N GLN A 100 8.88 -16.34 -12.46
CA GLN A 100 9.14 -17.65 -11.86
C GLN A 100 9.63 -18.68 -12.90
N GLN A 101 8.97 -18.77 -14.05
CA GLN A 101 9.37 -19.65 -15.16
C GLN A 101 10.78 -19.36 -15.70
N ARG A 102 11.30 -18.15 -15.50
CA ARG A 102 12.65 -17.73 -15.92
C ARG A 102 13.67 -17.79 -14.79
N GLY A 103 13.38 -18.53 -13.72
CA GLY A 103 14.28 -18.71 -12.58
C GLY A 103 14.43 -17.48 -11.69
N TYR A 104 13.47 -16.54 -11.73
CA TYR A 104 13.44 -15.47 -10.75
C TYR A 104 12.64 -15.93 -9.51
N THR A 105 13.12 -15.56 -8.33
CA THR A 105 12.47 -15.82 -7.04
C THR A 105 11.92 -14.52 -6.46
N SER A 106 10.70 -14.55 -5.92
CA SER A 106 10.11 -13.40 -5.21
C SER A 106 10.91 -13.07 -3.96
N LYS A 107 11.06 -11.78 -3.65
CA LYS A 107 11.90 -11.28 -2.56
C LYS A 107 11.14 -10.37 -1.62
#